data_AF-A0A0M8U6R3-F1
#
_entry.id   AF-A0A0M8U6R3-F1
#
_cell.length_a   1.000
_cell.length_b   1.000
_cell.length_c   1.000
_cell.angle_alpha   90.00
_cell.angle_beta   90.00
_cell.angle_gamma   90.00
#
_symmetry.space_group_name_H-M   'P 1'
#
loop_
_entity.id
_entity.type
_entity.pdbx_description
1 polymer ?
#
loop_
_entity_poly.entity_id
_entity_poly.type
_entity_poly.pdbx_seq_one_letter_code
_entity_poly.pdbx_strand_id
1 'polypeptide(L)'
;MPAKQMLPGRRPSAVKAQGRKRPGVSAKRPARPAGRGPLAGLRRTQQQVRRAWDRPLTAYYLIFGSSLLITVLGLVMVYSASMIKALQLGLGDAYFFKKQFLAALIGAGLLLVASRMPVKLHRALSYPVLAGTLFLMVLVQVPGIGVSINGNQNWISLGGPFMLQPSEFGKLALILWGADLLARKGDKGLLSQWKHLLVPLVPVAFLLLGLIMLGGDMGTAMILGAILFGLLWLAGAPTRMFVGVLAFAAAIVALLIKTSPHRMDRLECIGATEPGKNDLCWQAVHGIYALASGGWFGSGLGASVEKWGQLPEAHTDFIFAITGEELGLAGTLSVLALFAALGYAGIRVAGRTEDSFVRFAAGGVTTWITAQAVINIGAVLGLLPIAGVPLPLFSYGGSALLPTMFAVGLLIAFAREEPAARAALAMRQPKTGWRRTGVRWKSMRRRVKKRPSGER
;
A
#
# COMPACT_ATOMS: atom_id res chain seq x y z
N MET A 1 -50.22 -60.54 43.48
CA MET A 1 -51.14 -59.89 42.50
C MET A 1 -51.98 -58.84 43.24
N PRO A 2 -52.64 -57.88 42.54
CA PRO A 2 -52.56 -56.43 42.86
C PRO A 2 -53.76 -55.95 43.73
N ALA A 3 -54.09 -54.66 43.97
CA ALA A 3 -53.65 -53.37 43.41
C ALA A 3 -53.96 -52.17 44.35
N LYS A 4 -53.26 -51.04 44.12
CA LYS A 4 -53.69 -49.61 44.21
C LYS A 4 -54.45 -49.01 45.42
N GLN A 5 -53.91 -47.83 45.82
CA GLN A 5 -54.58 -46.56 46.23
C GLN A 5 -55.33 -46.54 47.58
N MET A 6 -54.84 -45.84 48.63
CA MET A 6 -54.68 -44.38 48.85
C MET A 6 -55.89 -43.73 49.53
N LEU A 7 -55.70 -43.24 50.77
CA LEU A 7 -55.90 -41.85 51.23
C LEU A 7 -55.48 -41.73 52.74
N PRO A 8 -55.27 -40.53 53.34
CA PRO A 8 -54.33 -40.36 54.47
C PRO A 8 -54.95 -39.88 55.81
N GLY A 9 -54.16 -39.94 56.90
CA GLY A 9 -54.45 -39.35 58.22
C GLY A 9 -53.18 -38.96 59.00
N ARG A 10 -53.25 -37.90 59.83
CA ARG A 10 -52.10 -37.22 60.46
C ARG A 10 -51.44 -37.94 61.66
N ARG A 11 -50.19 -37.54 61.95
CA ARG A 11 -49.35 -37.87 63.15
C ARG A 11 -49.91 -37.29 64.45
N PRO A 12 -49.46 -37.74 65.64
CA PRO A 12 -48.26 -37.18 66.35
C PRO A 12 -47.36 -38.28 66.98
N SER A 13 -46.25 -38.10 67.70
CA SER A 13 -45.19 -37.09 67.95
C SER A 13 -44.61 -37.36 69.37
N ALA A 14 -43.34 -37.77 69.50
CA ALA A 14 -42.59 -37.88 70.78
C ALA A 14 -41.08 -38.19 70.55
N VAL A 15 -40.13 -38.15 71.51
CA VAL A 15 -39.80 -37.23 72.65
C VAL A 15 -38.30 -37.48 73.00
N LYS A 16 -37.48 -36.41 73.14
CA LYS A 16 -36.20 -36.21 73.92
C LYS A 16 -35.09 -37.31 73.99
N ALA A 17 -33.80 -37.04 74.29
CA ALA A 17 -32.93 -35.84 74.24
C ALA A 17 -31.45 -36.19 74.61
N GLN A 18 -30.51 -35.29 74.26
CA GLN A 18 -29.11 -35.10 74.76
C GLN A 18 -28.04 -36.20 74.57
N GLY A 19 -26.91 -35.83 73.94
CA GLY A 19 -25.67 -36.64 73.96
C GLY A 19 -24.51 -36.21 73.02
N ARG A 20 -23.62 -35.31 73.49
CA ARG A 20 -22.22 -35.06 73.06
C ARG A 20 -21.85 -34.44 71.66
N LYS A 21 -21.26 -33.24 71.79
CA LYS A 21 -20.05 -32.67 71.12
C LYS A 21 -19.98 -32.49 69.59
N ARG A 22 -19.85 -31.21 69.18
CA ARG A 22 -19.33 -30.76 67.87
C ARG A 22 -17.79 -30.70 67.87
N PRO A 23 -17.15 -30.92 66.71
CA PRO A 23 -16.00 -30.13 66.25
C PRO A 23 -16.48 -29.05 65.26
N GLY A 24 -15.84 -27.88 65.25
CA GLY A 24 -16.26 -26.76 64.40
C GLY A 24 -15.80 -26.90 62.95
N VAL A 25 -16.73 -26.86 61.99
CA VAL A 25 -16.40 -26.65 60.57
C VAL A 25 -16.38 -25.16 60.29
N SER A 26 -15.18 -24.62 60.06
CA SER A 26 -14.99 -23.22 59.66
C SER A 26 -15.58 -22.99 58.27
N ALA A 27 -16.66 -22.21 58.19
CA ALA A 27 -17.29 -21.83 56.94
C ALA A 27 -16.40 -20.81 56.21
N LYS A 28 -15.47 -21.28 55.36
CA LYS A 28 -14.75 -20.44 54.41
C LYS A 28 -15.76 -19.74 53.50
N ARG A 29 -16.01 -18.45 53.76
CA ARG A 29 -16.65 -17.55 52.79
C ARG A 29 -15.92 -17.68 51.44
N PRO A 30 -16.63 -17.77 50.30
CA PRO A 30 -15.96 -17.74 49.01
C PRO A 30 -15.23 -16.40 48.88
N ALA A 31 -13.92 -16.46 48.61
CA ALA A 31 -13.12 -15.27 48.42
C ALA A 31 -13.69 -14.46 47.25
N ARG A 32 -14.02 -13.18 47.48
CA ARG A 32 -14.28 -12.24 46.38
C ARG A 32 -13.06 -12.28 45.45
N PRO A 33 -13.23 -12.38 44.12
CA PRO A 33 -12.09 -12.37 43.21
C PRO A 33 -11.31 -11.07 43.42
N ALA A 34 -10.03 -11.21 43.77
CA ALA A 34 -9.15 -10.09 44.05
C ALA A 34 -9.14 -9.10 42.87
N GLY A 35 -8.96 -7.81 43.19
CA GLY A 35 -9.08 -6.71 42.22
C GLY A 35 -8.27 -6.99 40.95
N ARG A 36 -8.93 -6.84 39.79
CA ARG A 36 -8.27 -6.96 38.48
C ARG A 36 -7.28 -5.80 38.32
N GLY A 37 -6.02 -6.02 38.69
CA GLY A 37 -4.97 -5.01 38.59
C GLY A 37 -4.81 -4.46 37.16
N PRO A 38 -4.27 -3.24 36.99
CA PRO A 38 -4.22 -2.56 35.69
C PRO A 38 -3.51 -3.37 34.59
N LEU A 39 -2.54 -4.22 34.95
CA LEU A 39 -1.87 -5.16 34.05
C LEU A 39 -2.80 -6.21 33.42
N ALA A 40 -3.89 -6.59 34.10
CA ALA A 40 -4.92 -7.47 33.54
C ALA A 40 -5.84 -6.72 32.55
N GLY A 41 -6.00 -5.40 32.72
CA GLY A 41 -6.59 -4.52 31.71
C GLY A 41 -5.73 -4.46 30.46
N LEU A 42 -4.45 -4.08 30.61
CA LEU A 42 -3.45 -4.03 29.54
C LEU A 42 -3.33 -5.36 28.76
N ARG A 43 -3.27 -6.51 29.45
CA ARG A 43 -3.26 -7.82 28.79
C ARG A 43 -4.54 -8.12 28.02
N ARG A 44 -5.71 -7.63 28.48
CA ARG A 44 -6.99 -7.78 27.76
C ARG A 44 -7.07 -6.87 26.54
N THR A 45 -6.67 -5.60 26.63
CA THR A 45 -6.56 -4.74 25.45
C THR A 45 -5.54 -5.28 24.46
N GLN A 46 -4.37 -5.76 24.91
CA GLN A 46 -3.38 -6.39 24.05
C GLN A 46 -3.92 -7.66 23.36
N GLN A 47 -4.69 -8.50 24.06
CA GLN A 47 -5.36 -9.67 23.46
C GLN A 47 -6.53 -9.29 22.54
N GLN A 48 -7.28 -8.23 22.83
CA GLN A 48 -8.34 -7.72 21.97
C GLN A 48 -7.78 -7.07 20.70
N VAL A 49 -6.70 -6.30 20.81
CA VAL A 49 -5.95 -5.74 19.68
C VAL A 49 -5.36 -6.87 18.83
N ARG A 50 -4.75 -7.90 19.42
CA ARG A 50 -4.32 -9.11 18.69
C ARG A 50 -5.48 -9.82 17.98
N ARG A 51 -6.62 -10.04 18.64
CA ARG A 51 -7.81 -10.66 18.03
C ARG A 51 -8.46 -9.79 16.94
N ALA A 52 -8.40 -8.47 17.05
CA ALA A 52 -8.83 -7.55 15.99
C ALA A 52 -7.83 -7.57 14.82
N TRP A 53 -6.53 -7.63 15.11
CA TRP A 53 -5.49 -7.88 14.11
C TRP A 53 -5.71 -9.20 13.38
N ASP A 54 -5.98 -10.31 14.06
CA ASP A 54 -6.12 -11.62 13.42
C ASP A 54 -7.38 -11.79 12.56
N ARG A 55 -8.29 -10.81 12.55
CA ARG A 55 -9.42 -10.81 11.61
C ARG A 55 -8.90 -10.80 10.17
N PRO A 56 -9.42 -11.66 9.29
CA PRO A 56 -8.90 -11.80 7.94
C PRO A 56 -9.22 -10.58 7.05
N LEU A 57 -10.27 -9.82 7.37
CA LEU A 57 -10.64 -8.61 6.65
C LEU A 57 -9.78 -7.39 7.01
N THR A 58 -8.87 -7.49 8.01
CA THR A 58 -8.09 -6.35 8.48
C THR A 58 -7.17 -5.80 7.40
N ALA A 59 -6.50 -6.65 6.63
CA ALA A 59 -5.66 -6.18 5.51
C ALA A 59 -6.49 -5.44 4.44
N TYR A 60 -7.63 -6.00 4.04
CA TYR A 60 -8.57 -5.39 3.09
C TYR A 60 -9.03 -3.99 3.52
N TYR A 61 -9.49 -3.85 4.77
CA TYR A 61 -9.96 -2.57 5.29
C TYR A 61 -8.84 -1.56 5.51
N LEU A 62 -7.65 -2.00 5.92
CA LEU A 62 -6.49 -1.12 6.05
C LEU A 62 -6.04 -0.61 4.67
N ILE A 63 -5.90 -1.46 3.66
CA ILE A 63 -5.51 -1.02 2.30
C ILE A 63 -6.53 -0.03 1.75
N PHE A 64 -7.82 -0.40 1.69
CA PHE A 64 -8.86 0.46 1.14
C PHE A 64 -9.01 1.77 1.93
N GLY A 65 -9.10 1.67 3.27
CA GLY A 65 -9.31 2.83 4.14
C GLY A 65 -8.13 3.79 4.12
N SER A 66 -6.89 3.29 4.24
CA SER A 66 -5.70 4.15 4.17
C SER A 66 -5.54 4.78 2.78
N SER A 67 -5.65 4.03 1.69
CA SER A 67 -5.52 4.60 0.34
C SER A 67 -6.59 5.67 0.05
N LEU A 68 -7.82 5.44 0.50
CA LEU A 68 -8.91 6.41 0.33
C LEU A 68 -8.64 7.69 1.13
N LEU A 69 -8.23 7.57 2.39
CA LEU A 69 -7.90 8.72 3.24
C LEU A 69 -6.68 9.49 2.71
N ILE A 70 -5.62 8.80 2.28
CA ILE A 70 -4.44 9.45 1.66
C ILE A 70 -4.85 10.21 0.40
N THR A 71 -5.68 9.62 -0.47
CA THR A 71 -6.12 10.27 -1.72
C THR A 71 -7.03 11.47 -1.45
N VAL A 72 -7.96 11.37 -0.50
CA VAL A 72 -8.88 12.47 -0.15
C VAL A 72 -8.12 13.62 0.53
N LEU A 73 -7.23 13.34 1.49
CA LEU A 73 -6.38 14.35 2.11
C LEU A 73 -5.43 14.97 1.08
N GLY A 74 -4.85 14.16 0.19
CA GLY A 74 -4.03 14.62 -0.93
C GLY A 74 -4.78 15.57 -1.85
N LEU A 75 -6.02 15.27 -2.24
CA LEU A 75 -6.85 16.17 -3.06
C LEU A 75 -7.11 17.53 -2.38
N VAL A 76 -7.36 17.54 -1.07
CA VAL A 76 -7.52 18.77 -0.28
C VAL A 76 -6.21 19.56 -0.24
N MET A 77 -5.09 18.91 0.06
CA MET A 77 -3.78 19.57 0.12
C MET A 77 -3.29 20.02 -1.25
N VAL A 78 -3.59 19.30 -2.33
CA VAL A 78 -3.28 19.71 -3.71
C VAL A 78 -4.02 20.99 -4.06
N TYR A 79 -5.32 21.11 -3.73
CA TYR A 79 -6.01 22.39 -3.88
C TYR A 79 -5.34 23.49 -3.05
N SER A 80 -5.09 23.22 -1.76
CA SER A 80 -4.53 24.22 -0.85
C SER A 80 -3.15 24.74 -1.28
N ALA A 81 -2.25 23.86 -1.67
CA ALA A 81 -0.87 24.17 -2.04
C ALA A 81 -0.73 24.71 -3.48
N SER A 82 -1.67 24.41 -4.39
CA SER A 82 -1.59 24.83 -5.79
C SER A 82 -2.40 26.08 -6.14
N MET A 83 -3.35 26.50 -5.30
CA MET A 83 -4.24 27.64 -5.63
C MET A 83 -3.48 28.93 -5.97
N ILE A 84 -2.43 29.26 -5.19
CA ILE A 84 -1.65 30.48 -5.41
C ILE A 84 -0.81 30.34 -6.67
N LYS A 85 -0.24 29.16 -6.93
CA LYS A 85 0.53 28.90 -8.15
C LYS A 85 -0.35 28.97 -9.40
N ALA A 86 -1.62 28.55 -9.33
CA ALA A 86 -2.57 28.70 -10.42
C ALA A 86 -2.85 30.18 -10.73
N LEU A 87 -3.14 30.98 -9.68
CA LEU A 87 -3.38 32.42 -9.82
C LEU A 87 -2.15 33.18 -10.35
N GLN A 88 -0.95 32.84 -9.90
CA GLN A 88 0.32 33.39 -10.43
C GLN A 88 0.53 33.10 -11.92
N LEU A 89 -0.03 32.00 -12.43
CA LEU A 89 0.03 31.63 -13.86
C LEU A 89 -1.13 32.22 -14.68
N GLY A 90 -1.96 33.10 -14.10
CA GLY A 90 -3.16 33.65 -14.75
C GLY A 90 -4.28 32.62 -14.97
N LEU A 91 -4.23 31.49 -14.26
CA LEU A 91 -5.21 30.41 -14.33
C LEU A 91 -6.19 30.51 -13.17
N GLY A 92 -7.37 29.91 -13.31
CA GLY A 92 -8.31 29.79 -12.19
C GLY A 92 -7.71 28.97 -11.05
N ASP A 93 -7.89 29.44 -9.81
CA ASP A 93 -7.47 28.83 -8.54
C ASP A 93 -7.52 27.29 -8.51
N ALA A 94 -8.64 26.70 -8.95
CA ALA A 94 -8.89 25.27 -8.93
C ALA A 94 -8.29 24.51 -10.13
N TYR A 95 -7.43 25.10 -10.97
CA TYR A 95 -6.92 24.50 -12.20
C TYR A 95 -6.20 23.16 -11.97
N PHE A 96 -5.20 23.14 -11.09
CA PHE A 96 -4.45 21.91 -10.78
C PHE A 96 -5.31 20.90 -10.02
N PHE A 97 -6.17 21.37 -9.09
CA PHE A 97 -7.15 20.53 -8.41
C PHE A 97 -8.09 19.81 -9.38
N LYS A 98 -8.67 20.51 -10.37
CA LYS A 98 -9.56 19.92 -11.39
C LYS A 98 -8.86 18.80 -12.18
N LYS A 99 -7.58 18.99 -12.54
CA LYS A 99 -6.77 17.93 -13.19
C LYS A 99 -6.54 16.74 -12.27
N GLN A 100 -6.10 16.98 -11.03
CA GLN A 100 -5.84 15.91 -10.06
C GLN A 100 -7.11 15.14 -9.71
N PHE A 101 -8.24 15.83 -9.55
CA PHE A 101 -9.55 15.25 -9.29
C PHE A 101 -10.01 14.36 -10.45
N LEU A 102 -9.87 14.82 -11.71
CA LEU A 102 -10.15 13.99 -12.88
C LEU A 102 -9.22 12.76 -12.95
N ALA A 103 -7.92 12.92 -12.67
CA ALA A 103 -6.99 11.80 -12.58
C ALA A 103 -7.36 10.83 -11.44
N ALA A 104 -7.84 11.33 -10.30
CA ALA A 104 -8.33 10.51 -9.20
C ALA A 104 -9.62 9.76 -9.53
N LEU A 105 -10.53 10.34 -10.33
CA LEU A 105 -11.72 9.65 -10.83
C LEU A 105 -11.35 8.51 -11.80
N ILE A 106 -10.46 8.78 -12.77
CA ILE A 106 -9.95 7.76 -13.70
C ILE A 106 -9.20 6.67 -12.93
N GLY A 107 -8.33 7.06 -12.00
CA GLY A 107 -7.58 6.16 -11.12
C GLY A 107 -8.49 5.34 -10.19
N ALA A 108 -9.60 5.90 -9.70
CA ALA A 108 -10.62 5.16 -8.96
C ALA A 108 -11.32 4.12 -9.84
N GLY A 109 -11.58 4.44 -11.12
CA GLY A 109 -12.04 3.47 -12.12
C GLY A 109 -11.04 2.31 -12.30
N LEU A 110 -9.75 2.63 -12.50
CA LEU A 110 -8.67 1.63 -12.61
C LEU A 110 -8.53 0.78 -11.34
N LEU A 111 -8.61 1.39 -10.15
CA LEU A 111 -8.57 0.71 -8.86
C LEU A 111 -9.77 -0.25 -8.71
N LEU A 112 -10.98 0.20 -9.04
CA LEU A 112 -12.18 -0.63 -9.00
C LEU A 112 -12.06 -1.82 -9.95
N VAL A 113 -11.63 -1.60 -11.19
CA VAL A 113 -11.38 -2.66 -12.18
C VAL A 113 -10.35 -3.65 -11.64
N ALA A 114 -9.16 -3.18 -11.22
CA ALA A 114 -8.10 -4.01 -10.67
C ALA A 114 -8.56 -4.82 -9.43
N SER A 115 -9.36 -4.21 -8.54
CA SER A 115 -9.91 -4.87 -7.34
C SER A 115 -10.93 -5.98 -7.60
N ARG A 116 -11.42 -6.09 -8.84
CA ARG A 116 -12.43 -7.07 -9.29
C ARG A 116 -11.88 -8.10 -10.27
N MET A 117 -10.78 -7.78 -10.95
CA MET A 117 -10.09 -8.71 -11.86
C MET A 117 -9.52 -9.92 -11.08
N PRO A 118 -9.59 -11.14 -11.65
CA PRO A 118 -8.95 -12.32 -11.05
C PRO A 118 -7.43 -12.23 -11.18
N VAL A 119 -6.70 -12.83 -10.23
CA VAL A 119 -5.22 -12.89 -10.20
C VAL A 119 -4.62 -13.34 -11.53
N LYS A 120 -5.27 -14.30 -12.22
CA LYS A 120 -4.86 -14.79 -13.55
C LYS A 120 -4.76 -13.68 -14.61
N LEU A 121 -5.65 -12.69 -14.57
CA LEU A 121 -5.65 -11.60 -15.54
C LEU A 121 -4.59 -10.55 -15.21
N HIS A 122 -4.35 -10.26 -13.92
CA HIS A 122 -3.20 -9.46 -13.48
C HIS A 122 -1.88 -10.08 -13.92
N ARG A 123 -1.74 -11.41 -13.80
CA ARG A 123 -0.58 -12.17 -14.28
C ARG A 123 -0.45 -12.14 -15.81
N ALA A 124 -1.57 -12.17 -16.55
CA ALA A 124 -1.57 -12.05 -18.01
C ALA A 124 -1.15 -10.66 -18.51
N LEU A 125 -1.45 -9.59 -17.76
CA LEU A 125 -1.02 -8.22 -18.07
C LEU A 125 0.48 -7.99 -17.92
N SER A 126 1.22 -8.84 -17.20
CA SER A 126 2.65 -8.69 -16.92
C SER A 126 3.50 -8.39 -18.16
N TYR A 127 3.34 -9.14 -19.26
CA TYR A 127 4.11 -8.92 -20.48
C TYR A 127 3.59 -7.76 -21.33
N PRO A 128 2.28 -7.61 -21.61
CA PRO A 128 1.75 -6.45 -22.33
C PRO A 128 2.09 -5.11 -21.68
N VAL A 129 1.99 -5.00 -20.34
CA VAL A 129 2.31 -3.76 -19.61
C VAL A 129 3.81 -3.47 -19.66
N LEU A 130 4.68 -4.48 -19.55
CA LEU A 130 6.12 -4.29 -19.73
C LEU A 130 6.47 -3.86 -21.16
N ALA A 131 5.96 -4.55 -22.18
CA ALA A 131 6.24 -4.24 -23.58
C ALA A 131 5.73 -2.85 -23.97
N GLY A 132 4.49 -2.51 -23.59
CA GLY A 132 3.92 -1.18 -23.81
C GLY A 132 4.68 -0.07 -23.08
N THR A 133 5.13 -0.33 -21.86
CA THR A 133 5.92 0.66 -21.11
C THR A 133 7.32 0.86 -21.70
N LEU A 134 8.01 -0.23 -22.07
CA LEU A 134 9.30 -0.15 -22.76
C LEU A 134 9.16 0.63 -24.08
N PHE A 135 8.13 0.33 -24.87
CA PHE A 135 7.83 1.08 -26.09
C PHE A 135 7.64 2.58 -25.82
N LEU A 136 6.81 2.95 -24.84
CA LEU A 136 6.59 4.36 -24.48
C LEU A 136 7.85 5.04 -23.92
N MET A 137 8.67 4.34 -23.16
CA MET A 137 9.97 4.85 -22.68
C MET A 137 10.96 5.11 -23.80
N VAL A 138 11.04 4.24 -24.80
CA VAL A 138 11.85 4.50 -26.01
C VAL A 138 11.26 5.65 -26.81
N LEU A 139 9.93 5.72 -26.94
CA LEU A 139 9.22 6.73 -27.70
C LEU A 139 9.43 8.15 -27.15
N VAL A 140 9.53 8.32 -25.83
CA VAL A 140 9.92 9.60 -25.18
C VAL A 140 11.27 10.12 -25.66
N GLN A 141 12.23 9.22 -25.93
CA GLN A 141 13.58 9.62 -26.34
C GLN A 141 13.66 10.03 -27.82
N VAL A 142 12.58 9.88 -28.58
CA VAL A 142 12.50 10.35 -29.97
C VAL A 142 12.33 11.88 -29.98
N PRO A 143 13.24 12.63 -30.64
CA PRO A 143 13.10 14.08 -30.76
C PRO A 143 11.75 14.49 -31.37
N GLY A 144 11.11 15.48 -30.78
CA GLY A 144 9.79 15.97 -31.20
C GLY A 144 8.59 15.22 -30.60
N ILE A 145 8.79 14.08 -29.92
CA ILE A 145 7.72 13.39 -29.16
C ILE A 145 7.88 13.61 -27.65
N GLY A 146 9.12 13.47 -27.15
CA GLY A 146 9.44 13.77 -25.75
C GLY A 146 9.33 15.25 -25.43
N VAL A 147 8.72 15.56 -24.29
CA VAL A 147 8.66 16.90 -23.71
C VAL A 147 9.64 16.98 -22.54
N SER A 148 10.54 17.96 -22.57
CA SER A 148 11.50 18.22 -21.49
C SER A 148 10.90 19.18 -20.46
N ILE A 149 10.87 18.76 -19.20
CA ILE A 149 10.40 19.58 -18.05
C ILE A 149 11.49 19.57 -16.98
N ASN A 150 11.89 20.74 -16.49
CA ASN A 150 12.95 20.91 -15.48
C ASN A 150 14.27 20.18 -15.83
N GLY A 151 14.63 20.15 -17.12
CA GLY A 151 15.83 19.48 -17.63
C GLY A 151 15.68 17.97 -17.91
N ASN A 152 14.55 17.35 -17.55
CA ASN A 152 14.30 15.93 -17.77
C ASN A 152 13.37 15.69 -18.98
N GLN A 153 13.82 14.88 -19.94
CA GLN A 153 13.02 14.41 -21.08
C GLN A 153 12.35 13.07 -20.70
N ASN A 154 11.26 13.15 -19.94
CA ASN A 154 10.53 11.98 -19.43
C ASN A 154 9.00 12.02 -19.65
N TRP A 155 8.48 13.02 -20.37
CA TRP A 155 7.04 13.21 -20.60
C TRP A 155 6.62 13.05 -22.06
N ILE A 156 5.40 12.54 -22.29
CA ILE A 156 4.69 12.57 -23.56
C ILE A 156 3.46 13.47 -23.39
N SER A 157 3.26 14.44 -24.28
CA SER A 157 2.00 15.18 -24.36
C SER A 157 0.92 14.32 -25.02
N LEU A 158 -0.22 14.14 -24.33
CA LEU A 158 -1.40 13.47 -24.89
C LEU A 158 -2.38 14.46 -25.55
N GLY A 159 -1.96 15.72 -25.72
CA GLY A 159 -2.80 16.81 -26.19
C GLY A 159 -3.50 17.56 -25.04
N GLY A 160 -3.67 18.86 -25.25
CA GLY A 160 -4.26 19.75 -24.25
C GLY A 160 -3.50 19.74 -22.91
N PRO A 161 -4.20 19.65 -21.76
CA PRO A 161 -3.57 19.79 -20.43
C PRO A 161 -2.90 18.53 -19.89
N PHE A 162 -2.90 17.41 -20.62
CA PHE A 162 -2.53 16.07 -20.12
C PHE A 162 -1.12 15.65 -20.57
N MET A 163 -0.26 15.38 -19.60
CA MET A 163 1.07 14.80 -19.79
C MET A 163 1.09 13.40 -19.18
N LEU A 164 1.70 12.45 -19.88
CA LEU A 164 1.94 11.08 -19.43
C LEU A 164 3.45 10.84 -19.27
N GLN A 165 3.85 10.30 -18.13
CA GLN A 165 5.23 9.94 -17.79
C GLN A 165 5.36 8.42 -17.81
N PRO A 166 5.99 7.80 -18.84
CA PRO A 166 6.06 6.34 -18.95
C PRO A 166 6.81 5.67 -17.79
N SER A 167 7.72 6.38 -17.10
CA SER A 167 8.47 5.86 -15.95
C SER A 167 7.57 5.52 -14.75
N GLU A 168 6.41 6.19 -14.61
CA GLU A 168 5.40 5.85 -13.60
C GLU A 168 4.76 4.48 -13.85
N PHE A 169 4.46 4.16 -15.10
CA PHE A 169 4.00 2.82 -15.49
C PHE A 169 5.13 1.78 -15.40
N GLY A 170 6.39 2.19 -15.54
CA GLY A 170 7.58 1.33 -15.45
C GLY A 170 7.72 0.66 -14.09
N LYS A 171 7.36 1.37 -13.02
CA LYS A 171 7.34 0.83 -11.65
C LYS A 171 6.33 -0.31 -11.53
N LEU A 172 5.10 -0.13 -12.00
CA LEU A 172 4.07 -1.17 -12.04
C LEU A 172 4.45 -2.34 -12.97
N ALA A 173 5.00 -2.05 -14.15
CA ALA A 173 5.44 -3.03 -15.13
C ALA A 173 6.49 -3.99 -14.56
N LEU A 174 7.53 -3.45 -13.92
CA LEU A 174 8.57 -4.26 -13.28
C LEU A 174 8.01 -5.13 -12.15
N ILE A 175 7.06 -4.62 -11.36
CA ILE A 175 6.43 -5.41 -10.29
C ILE A 175 5.64 -6.58 -10.86
N LEU A 176 4.75 -6.34 -11.83
CA LEU A 176 3.92 -7.39 -12.43
C LEU A 176 4.76 -8.45 -13.14
N TRP A 177 5.68 -8.01 -14.00
CA TRP A 177 6.56 -8.92 -14.74
C TRP A 177 7.58 -9.62 -13.85
N GLY A 178 8.20 -8.91 -12.91
CA GLY A 178 9.13 -9.47 -11.95
C GLY A 178 8.46 -10.53 -11.06
N ALA A 179 7.25 -10.25 -10.56
CA ALA A 179 6.48 -11.20 -9.76
C ALA A 179 6.12 -12.47 -10.55
N ASP A 180 5.68 -12.32 -11.80
CA ASP A 180 5.29 -13.44 -12.67
C ASP A 180 6.51 -14.28 -13.10
N LEU A 181 7.63 -13.63 -13.39
CA LEU A 181 8.92 -14.28 -13.66
C LEU A 181 9.44 -15.06 -12.44
N LEU A 182 9.43 -14.44 -11.25
CA LEU A 182 9.89 -15.07 -10.01
C LEU A 182 8.98 -16.22 -9.59
N ALA A 183 7.66 -16.08 -9.73
CA ALA A 183 6.71 -17.18 -9.52
C ALA A 183 7.03 -18.38 -10.43
N ARG A 184 7.16 -18.17 -11.75
CA ARG A 184 7.55 -19.24 -12.70
C ARG A 184 8.89 -19.90 -12.38
N LYS A 185 9.85 -19.17 -11.78
CA LYS A 185 11.14 -19.72 -11.35
C LYS A 185 11.00 -20.53 -10.06
N GLY A 186 10.14 -20.09 -9.14
CA GLY A 186 9.75 -20.86 -7.95
C GLY A 186 9.12 -22.19 -8.33
N ASP A 187 8.13 -22.16 -9.22
CA ASP A 187 7.42 -23.34 -9.74
C ASP A 187 8.38 -24.38 -10.39
N LYS A 188 9.55 -23.92 -10.87
CA LYS A 188 10.60 -24.75 -11.50
C LYS A 188 11.78 -25.09 -10.58
N GLY A 189 11.75 -24.69 -9.30
CA GLY A 189 12.86 -24.90 -8.35
C GLY A 189 14.13 -24.08 -8.65
N LEU A 190 14.08 -23.12 -9.56
CA LEU A 190 15.25 -22.36 -10.06
C LEU A 190 15.69 -21.21 -9.13
N LEU A 191 14.95 -20.90 -8.08
CA LEU A 191 15.27 -19.79 -7.15
C LEU A 191 16.56 -20.02 -6.36
N SER A 192 16.93 -21.28 -6.10
CA SER A 192 18.18 -21.65 -5.41
C SER A 192 19.44 -21.31 -6.22
N GLN A 193 19.30 -21.19 -7.55
CA GLN A 193 20.40 -20.91 -8.45
C GLN A 193 20.50 -19.41 -8.73
N TRP A 194 21.31 -18.69 -7.96
CA TRP A 194 21.48 -17.23 -8.03
C TRP A 194 21.61 -16.66 -9.45
N LYS A 195 22.34 -17.32 -10.36
CA LYS A 195 22.43 -16.91 -11.79
C LYS A 195 21.06 -16.93 -12.49
N HIS A 196 20.29 -18.01 -12.31
CA HIS A 196 18.93 -18.14 -12.84
C HIS A 196 17.91 -17.28 -12.08
N LEU A 197 18.18 -16.89 -10.83
CA LEU A 197 17.40 -15.86 -10.15
C LEU A 197 17.56 -14.51 -10.86
N LEU A 198 18.81 -14.05 -11.05
CA LEU A 198 19.12 -12.75 -11.64
C LEU A 198 18.69 -12.61 -13.11
N VAL A 199 18.92 -13.61 -13.96
CA VAL A 199 18.64 -13.51 -15.40
C VAL A 199 17.24 -14.05 -15.71
N PRO A 200 16.33 -13.31 -16.40
CA PRO A 200 16.49 -11.99 -17.01
C PRO A 200 16.06 -10.79 -16.13
N LEU A 201 15.67 -10.99 -14.86
CA LEU A 201 15.13 -9.94 -13.98
C LEU A 201 16.02 -8.69 -13.92
N VAL A 202 17.30 -8.88 -13.62
CA VAL A 202 18.28 -7.81 -13.48
C VAL A 202 18.58 -7.11 -14.82
N PRO A 203 18.89 -7.81 -15.93
CA PRO A 203 19.03 -7.19 -17.25
C PRO A 203 17.84 -6.31 -17.67
N VAL A 204 16.60 -6.78 -17.47
CA VAL A 204 15.40 -6.00 -17.84
C VAL A 204 15.20 -4.80 -16.90
N ALA A 205 15.48 -4.94 -15.61
CA ALA A 205 15.45 -3.82 -14.67
C ALA A 205 16.53 -2.77 -15.01
N PHE A 206 17.74 -3.19 -15.41
CA PHE A 206 18.79 -2.27 -15.88
C PHE A 206 18.43 -1.61 -17.22
N LEU A 207 17.70 -2.28 -18.12
CA LEU A 207 17.17 -1.64 -19.33
C LEU A 207 16.18 -0.51 -18.97
N LEU A 208 15.24 -0.77 -18.05
CA LEU A 208 14.30 0.26 -17.56
C LEU A 208 15.05 1.41 -16.86
N LEU A 209 16.02 1.11 -15.99
CA LEU A 209 16.86 2.11 -15.33
C LEU A 209 17.64 2.94 -16.35
N GLY A 210 18.24 2.31 -17.36
CA GLY A 210 18.99 3.00 -18.41
C GLY A 210 18.13 3.97 -19.20
N LEU A 211 16.92 3.57 -19.60
CA LEU A 211 15.98 4.44 -20.31
C LEU A 211 15.49 5.62 -19.45
N ILE A 212 15.25 5.39 -18.15
CA ILE A 212 14.85 6.44 -17.19
C ILE A 212 16.00 7.42 -16.95
N MET A 213 17.23 6.91 -16.74
CA MET A 213 18.42 7.73 -16.53
C MET A 213 18.83 8.53 -17.77
N LEU A 214 18.59 8.00 -18.96
CA LEU A 214 18.75 8.73 -20.23
C LEU A 214 17.81 9.94 -20.33
N GLY A 215 16.62 9.86 -19.74
CA GLY A 215 15.68 10.98 -19.59
C GLY A 215 15.99 11.92 -18.40
N GLY A 216 17.06 11.68 -17.64
CA GLY A 216 17.49 12.51 -16.50
C GLY A 216 16.85 12.16 -15.13
N ASP A 217 15.85 11.27 -15.10
CA ASP A 217 14.93 11.02 -13.98
C ASP A 217 15.54 10.12 -12.88
N MET A 218 16.50 10.67 -12.13
CA MET A 218 17.21 9.96 -11.05
C MET A 218 16.27 9.52 -9.92
N GLY A 219 15.25 10.30 -9.58
CA GLY A 219 14.30 9.97 -8.51
C GLY A 219 13.49 8.71 -8.81
N THR A 220 12.94 8.60 -10.01
CA THR A 220 12.22 7.39 -10.41
C THR A 220 13.17 6.19 -10.54
N ALA A 221 14.42 6.40 -10.96
CA ALA A 221 15.44 5.37 -10.97
C ALA A 221 15.76 4.82 -9.56
N MET A 222 15.86 5.67 -8.54
CA MET A 222 16.04 5.24 -7.14
C MET A 222 14.90 4.33 -6.67
N ILE A 223 13.65 4.68 -7.00
CA ILE A 223 12.47 3.91 -6.60
C ILE A 223 12.39 2.58 -7.35
N LEU A 224 12.71 2.58 -8.66
CA LEU A 224 12.77 1.34 -9.43
C LEU A 224 13.90 0.42 -8.92
N GLY A 225 15.03 0.99 -8.49
CA GLY A 225 16.08 0.28 -7.76
C GLY A 225 15.58 -0.33 -6.44
N ALA A 226 14.80 0.42 -5.65
CA ALA A 226 14.17 -0.09 -4.43
C ALA A 226 13.16 -1.23 -4.70
N ILE A 227 12.38 -1.14 -5.79
CA ILE A 227 11.48 -2.21 -6.25
C ILE A 227 12.26 -3.46 -6.61
N LEU A 228 13.35 -3.33 -7.40
CA LEU A 228 14.22 -4.45 -7.76
C LEU A 228 14.83 -5.12 -6.52
N PHE A 229 15.34 -4.30 -5.58
CA PHE A 229 15.85 -4.78 -4.29
C PHE A 229 14.78 -5.56 -3.52
N GLY A 230 13.56 -5.03 -3.40
CA GLY A 230 12.45 -5.68 -2.71
C GLY A 230 12.05 -7.01 -3.36
N LEU A 231 11.95 -7.07 -4.69
CA LEU A 231 11.65 -8.29 -5.43
C LEU A 231 12.72 -9.38 -5.23
N LEU A 232 14.01 -9.01 -5.31
CA LEU A 232 15.12 -9.92 -5.04
C LEU A 232 15.16 -10.39 -3.58
N TRP A 233 14.81 -9.51 -2.63
CA TRP A 233 14.76 -9.82 -1.21
C TRP A 233 13.66 -10.83 -0.90
N LEU A 234 12.44 -10.59 -1.40
CA LEU A 234 11.33 -11.54 -1.27
C LEU A 234 11.63 -12.87 -1.95
N ALA A 235 12.40 -12.88 -3.04
CA ALA A 235 12.78 -14.10 -3.75
C ALA A 235 13.87 -14.93 -3.06
N GLY A 236 14.41 -14.45 -1.93
CA GLY A 236 15.45 -15.16 -1.17
C GLY A 236 16.84 -15.10 -1.82
N ALA A 237 17.15 -14.02 -2.55
CA ALA A 237 18.52 -13.78 -3.00
C ALA A 237 19.49 -13.79 -1.79
N PRO A 238 20.70 -14.34 -1.92
CA PRO A 238 21.62 -14.46 -0.78
C PRO A 238 22.11 -13.09 -0.32
N THR A 239 22.15 -12.87 1.00
CA THR A 239 22.47 -11.58 1.65
C THR A 239 23.76 -10.93 1.15
N ARG A 240 24.78 -11.74 0.83
CA ARG A 240 26.07 -11.29 0.25
C ARG A 240 25.91 -10.50 -1.06
N MET A 241 24.92 -10.86 -1.89
CA MET A 241 24.66 -10.15 -3.15
C MET A 241 24.06 -8.76 -2.93
N PHE A 242 23.32 -8.53 -1.85
CA PHE A 242 22.82 -7.20 -1.52
C PHE A 242 23.94 -6.23 -1.14
N VAL A 243 24.99 -6.70 -0.47
CA VAL A 243 26.19 -5.87 -0.22
C VAL A 243 26.83 -5.44 -1.54
N GLY A 244 26.99 -6.36 -2.49
CA GLY A 244 27.52 -6.05 -3.83
C GLY A 244 26.63 -5.11 -4.65
N VAL A 245 25.30 -5.33 -4.62
CA VAL A 245 24.32 -4.47 -5.33
C VAL A 245 24.25 -3.07 -4.71
N LEU A 246 24.25 -2.96 -3.37
CA LEU A 246 24.27 -1.67 -2.68
C LEU A 246 25.57 -0.91 -2.93
N ALA A 247 26.73 -1.59 -2.88
CA ALA A 247 28.02 -0.98 -3.20
C ALA A 247 28.07 -0.50 -4.67
N PHE A 248 27.56 -1.30 -5.61
CA PHE A 248 27.49 -0.94 -7.03
C PHE A 248 26.53 0.23 -7.28
N ALA A 249 25.34 0.22 -6.66
CA ALA A 249 24.39 1.32 -6.74
C ALA A 249 24.97 2.62 -6.14
N ALA A 250 25.62 2.54 -4.98
CA ALA A 250 26.32 3.66 -4.35
C ALA A 250 27.46 4.20 -5.23
N ALA A 251 28.25 3.33 -5.87
CA ALA A 251 29.30 3.73 -6.80
C ALA A 251 28.74 4.44 -8.06
N ILE A 252 27.65 3.92 -8.64
CA ILE A 252 26.95 4.58 -9.76
C ILE A 252 26.40 5.94 -9.33
N VAL A 253 25.74 6.03 -8.17
CA VAL A 253 25.20 7.29 -7.66
C VAL A 253 26.33 8.30 -7.40
N ALA A 254 27.42 7.90 -6.75
CA ALA A 254 28.57 8.77 -6.52
C ALA A 254 29.23 9.26 -7.81
N LEU A 255 29.33 8.40 -8.84
CA LEU A 255 29.81 8.78 -10.18
C LEU A 255 28.87 9.79 -10.85
N LEU A 256 27.56 9.52 -10.83
CA LEU A 256 26.51 10.35 -11.44
C LEU A 256 26.32 11.70 -10.75
N ILE A 257 26.62 11.80 -9.46
CA ILE A 257 26.66 13.05 -8.70
C ILE A 257 27.92 13.85 -9.10
N LYS A 258 29.10 13.21 -9.12
CA LYS A 258 30.36 13.87 -9.53
C LYS A 258 30.36 14.43 -10.94
N THR A 259 29.57 13.87 -11.86
CA THR A 259 29.49 14.34 -13.27
C THR A 259 28.41 15.39 -13.52
N SER A 260 27.63 15.80 -12.51
CA SER A 260 26.52 16.75 -12.68
C SER A 260 26.48 17.77 -11.55
N PRO A 261 26.86 19.05 -11.79
CA PRO A 261 26.82 20.10 -10.76
C PRO A 261 25.48 20.17 -10.03
N HIS A 262 24.36 20.16 -10.77
CA HIS A 262 23.00 20.20 -10.20
C HIS A 262 22.69 19.06 -9.21
N ARG A 263 23.36 17.90 -9.33
CA ARG A 263 23.20 16.79 -8.38
C ARG A 263 24.11 16.93 -7.16
N MET A 264 25.24 17.64 -7.28
CA MET A 264 26.08 18.00 -6.15
C MET A 264 25.38 19.05 -5.29
N ASP A 265 24.82 20.09 -5.90
CA ASP A 265 24.06 21.15 -5.21
C ASP A 265 22.98 20.54 -4.28
N ARG A 266 22.18 19.58 -4.79
CA ARG A 266 21.14 18.88 -4.02
C ARG A 266 21.66 17.96 -2.91
N LEU A 267 22.92 17.55 -2.96
CA LEU A 267 23.58 16.77 -1.90
C LEU A 267 24.13 17.69 -0.81
N GLU A 268 24.69 18.83 -1.20
CA GLU A 268 25.21 19.86 -0.27
C GLU A 268 24.09 20.48 0.58
N CYS A 269 22.86 20.52 0.08
CA CYS A 269 21.69 21.00 0.82
C CYS A 269 21.12 20.04 1.88
N ILE A 270 21.67 18.84 2.06
CA ILE A 270 21.23 17.92 3.13
C ILE A 270 21.61 18.51 4.49
N GLY A 271 20.60 18.75 5.34
CA GLY A 271 20.79 19.38 6.65
C GLY A 271 21.09 20.89 6.59
N ALA A 272 20.93 21.55 5.44
CA ALA A 272 21.08 23.01 5.34
C ALA A 272 20.01 23.75 6.17
N THR A 273 20.42 24.77 6.91
CA THR A 273 19.56 25.62 7.76
C THR A 273 19.30 27.01 7.18
N GLU A 274 20.06 27.39 6.16
CA GLU A 274 19.99 28.66 5.44
C GLU A 274 20.18 28.41 3.93
N PRO A 275 19.63 29.25 3.03
CA PRO A 275 19.66 29.00 1.57
C PRO A 275 21.07 28.90 0.95
N GLY A 276 22.10 29.34 1.68
CA GLY A 276 23.50 29.28 1.25
C GLY A 276 23.83 30.32 0.17
N LYS A 277 25.02 30.17 -0.42
CA LYS A 277 25.48 31.07 -1.48
C LYS A 277 24.61 30.90 -2.73
N ASN A 278 24.15 32.02 -3.31
CA ASN A 278 23.28 32.05 -4.50
C ASN A 278 21.95 31.28 -4.34
N ASP A 279 21.43 31.16 -3.11
CA ASP A 279 20.13 30.53 -2.82
C ASP A 279 20.01 29.05 -3.30
N LEU A 280 21.14 28.35 -3.44
CA LEU A 280 21.20 26.96 -3.92
C LEU A 280 20.30 26.01 -3.11
N CYS A 281 20.19 26.22 -1.81
CA CYS A 281 19.42 25.39 -0.88
C CYS A 281 18.04 25.95 -0.52
N TRP A 282 17.60 27.02 -1.20
CA TRP A 282 16.33 27.69 -0.97
C TRP A 282 15.14 26.72 -0.83
N GLN A 283 14.96 25.82 -1.81
CA GLN A 283 13.84 24.86 -1.79
C GLN A 283 13.89 23.90 -0.59
N ALA A 284 15.08 23.45 -0.19
CA ALA A 284 15.24 22.55 0.96
C ALA A 284 14.87 23.27 2.27
N VAL A 285 15.42 24.47 2.43
CA VAL A 285 15.33 25.27 3.66
C VAL A 285 13.91 25.80 3.89
N HIS A 286 13.25 26.31 2.83
CA HIS A 286 11.84 26.72 2.92
C HIS A 286 10.89 25.54 3.22
N GLY A 287 11.24 24.31 2.80
CA GLY A 287 10.53 23.11 3.24
C GLY A 287 10.63 22.87 4.76
N ILE A 288 11.80 23.13 5.35
CA ILE A 288 12.01 23.05 6.80
C ILE A 288 11.30 24.21 7.53
N TYR A 289 11.30 25.43 6.97
CA TYR A 289 10.58 26.57 7.54
C TYR A 289 9.06 26.35 7.56
N ALA A 290 8.47 25.78 6.50
CA ALA A 290 7.07 25.34 6.47
C ALA A 290 6.73 24.34 7.60
N LEU A 291 7.60 23.35 7.81
CA LEU A 291 7.43 22.38 8.90
C LEU A 291 7.56 23.02 10.29
N ALA A 292 8.45 24.00 10.44
CA ALA A 292 8.67 24.69 11.71
C ALA A 292 7.52 25.63 12.09
N SER A 293 6.92 26.34 11.12
CA SER A 293 5.84 27.30 11.37
C SER A 293 4.52 26.65 11.77
N GLY A 294 4.26 25.40 11.37
CA GLY A 294 2.99 24.71 11.65
C GLY A 294 2.79 24.23 13.10
N GLY A 295 3.85 24.12 13.91
CA GLY A 295 3.76 23.69 15.31
C GLY A 295 2.99 22.36 15.52
N TRP A 296 2.15 22.28 16.56
CA TRP A 296 1.44 21.03 16.90
C TRP A 296 0.21 20.74 16.03
N PHE A 297 -0.56 21.77 15.63
CA PHE A 297 -1.88 21.63 15.01
C PHE A 297 -2.06 22.39 13.68
N GLY A 298 -1.03 23.10 13.22
CA GLY A 298 -1.02 23.85 11.97
C GLY A 298 -1.46 25.31 12.14
N SER A 299 -1.14 26.13 11.13
CA SER A 299 -1.68 27.48 10.96
C SER A 299 -3.15 27.48 10.48
N GLY A 300 -3.64 26.35 9.97
CA GLY A 300 -4.98 26.17 9.42
C GLY A 300 -4.96 25.84 7.93
N LEU A 301 -5.97 25.10 7.47
CA LEU A 301 -6.15 24.79 6.05
C LEU A 301 -6.26 26.07 5.22
N GLY A 302 -5.44 26.17 4.18
CA GLY A 302 -5.37 27.36 3.33
C GLY A 302 -4.42 28.45 3.82
N ALA A 303 -3.91 28.38 5.06
CA ALA A 303 -3.16 29.46 5.71
C ALA A 303 -1.63 29.39 5.58
N SER A 304 -1.09 28.47 4.77
CA SER A 304 0.35 28.43 4.47
C SER A 304 0.85 29.74 3.87
N VAL A 305 1.97 30.24 4.39
CA VAL A 305 2.71 31.39 3.86
C VAL A 305 3.68 30.93 2.78
N GLU A 306 4.33 29.78 2.96
CA GLU A 306 5.38 29.28 2.06
C GLU A 306 4.89 29.03 0.62
N LYS A 307 3.62 28.64 0.45
CA LYS A 307 2.99 28.47 -0.88
C LYS A 307 2.79 29.77 -1.68
N TRP A 308 3.04 30.95 -1.11
CA TRP A 308 2.91 32.24 -1.82
C TRP A 308 4.05 32.54 -2.80
N GLY A 309 4.95 31.60 -3.02
CA GLY A 309 6.07 31.69 -3.96
C GLY A 309 7.44 31.46 -3.31
N GLN A 310 7.47 31.32 -1.98
CA GLN A 310 8.69 31.03 -1.22
C GLN A 310 9.13 29.58 -1.40
N LEU A 311 8.20 28.62 -1.50
CA LEU A 311 8.51 27.19 -1.72
C LEU A 311 8.25 26.73 -3.17
N PRO A 312 9.29 26.49 -3.99
CA PRO A 312 9.15 25.88 -5.31
C PRO A 312 8.56 24.46 -5.23
N GLU A 313 7.72 24.09 -6.20
CA GLU A 313 7.13 22.74 -6.30
C GLU A 313 6.37 22.29 -5.03
N ALA A 314 5.77 23.25 -4.32
CA ALA A 314 5.00 23.07 -3.08
C ALA A 314 3.79 22.13 -3.20
N HIS A 315 3.26 21.88 -4.41
CA HIS A 315 2.09 21.02 -4.64
C HIS A 315 2.46 19.62 -5.19
N THR A 316 3.71 19.44 -5.61
CA THR A 316 4.28 18.23 -6.20
C THR A 316 5.20 17.56 -5.19
N ASP A 317 6.46 17.99 -5.10
CA ASP A 317 7.48 17.33 -4.29
C ASP A 317 7.42 17.73 -2.82
N PHE A 318 7.09 19.00 -2.52
CA PHE A 318 7.12 19.58 -1.18
C PHE A 318 5.74 19.69 -0.49
N ILE A 319 4.72 19.00 -1.01
CA ILE A 319 3.36 19.05 -0.43
C ILE A 319 3.29 18.58 1.03
N PHE A 320 4.22 17.71 1.45
CA PHE A 320 4.32 17.28 2.86
C PHE A 320 4.75 18.43 3.78
N ALA A 321 5.57 19.37 3.29
CA ALA A 321 5.98 20.57 4.03
C ALA A 321 4.78 21.51 4.24
N ILE A 322 4.02 21.80 3.18
CA ILE A 322 2.76 22.57 3.27
C ILE A 322 1.72 21.88 4.17
N THR A 323 1.68 20.54 4.16
CA THR A 323 0.84 19.76 5.09
C THR A 323 1.28 19.94 6.54
N GLY A 324 2.59 20.04 6.78
CA GLY A 324 3.15 20.38 8.09
C GLY A 324 2.81 21.80 8.53
N GLU A 325 2.88 22.78 7.64
CA GLU A 325 2.49 24.16 7.93
C GLU A 325 0.99 24.26 8.27
N GLU A 326 0.11 23.73 7.42
CA GLU A 326 -1.34 23.94 7.54
C GLU A 326 -2.03 23.02 8.57
N LEU A 327 -1.50 21.82 8.82
CA LEU A 327 -2.08 20.81 9.74
C LEU A 327 -1.16 20.42 10.91
N GLY A 328 0.05 20.98 10.97
CA GLY A 328 1.00 20.76 12.06
C GLY A 328 1.59 19.35 12.13
N LEU A 329 2.23 19.09 13.27
CA LEU A 329 2.72 17.76 13.64
C LEU A 329 1.59 16.72 13.67
N ALA A 330 0.38 17.09 14.09
CA ALA A 330 -0.77 16.18 14.12
C ALA A 330 -1.17 15.70 12.71
N GLY A 331 -1.18 16.58 11.71
CA GLY A 331 -1.48 16.24 10.32
C GLY A 331 -0.41 15.37 9.67
N THR A 332 0.86 15.78 9.80
CA THR A 332 2.00 15.03 9.24
C THR A 332 2.17 13.64 9.86
N LEU A 333 2.01 13.50 11.18
CA LEU A 333 1.99 12.18 11.85
C LEU A 333 0.80 11.32 11.41
N SER A 334 -0.36 11.93 11.12
CA SER A 334 -1.52 11.21 10.58
C SER A 334 -1.24 10.67 9.18
N VAL A 335 -0.61 11.45 8.30
CA VAL A 335 -0.18 10.99 6.96
C VAL A 335 0.83 9.84 7.07
N LEU A 336 1.84 9.97 7.93
CA LEU A 336 2.80 8.89 8.23
C LEU A 336 2.12 7.61 8.74
N ALA A 337 1.14 7.75 9.65
CA ALA A 337 0.38 6.62 10.18
C ALA A 337 -0.46 5.92 9.08
N LEU A 338 -1.02 6.66 8.13
CA LEU A 338 -1.74 6.10 6.99
C LEU A 338 -0.81 5.31 6.04
N PHE A 339 0.36 5.84 5.70
CA PHE A 339 1.37 5.10 4.91
C PHE A 339 1.89 3.86 5.65
N ALA A 340 2.14 3.96 6.96
CA ALA A 340 2.54 2.83 7.79
C ALA A 340 1.45 1.75 7.85
N ALA A 341 0.16 2.13 7.93
CA ALA A 341 -0.96 1.21 7.89
C ALA A 341 -1.10 0.51 6.53
N LEU A 342 -0.93 1.25 5.42
CA LEU A 342 -0.92 0.70 4.06
C LEU A 342 0.24 -0.28 3.87
N GLY A 343 1.45 0.09 4.30
CA GLY A 343 2.65 -0.74 4.24
C GLY A 343 2.53 -2.02 5.06
N TYR A 344 2.07 -1.91 6.31
CA TYR A 344 1.80 -3.08 7.17
C TYR A 344 0.79 -4.04 6.53
N ALA A 345 -0.30 -3.51 5.96
CA ALA A 345 -1.32 -4.33 5.34
C ALA A 345 -0.82 -5.01 4.05
N GLY A 346 0.00 -4.34 3.24
CA GLY A 346 0.65 -4.90 2.06
C GLY A 346 1.65 -6.03 2.39
N ILE A 347 2.53 -5.82 3.37
CA ILE A 347 3.45 -6.85 3.90
C ILE A 347 2.65 -8.06 4.38
N ARG A 348 1.54 -7.83 5.09
CA ARG A 348 0.68 -8.89 5.60
C ARG A 348 0.03 -9.72 4.49
N VAL A 349 -0.42 -9.10 3.39
CA VAL A 349 -0.94 -9.84 2.22
C VAL A 349 0.17 -10.69 1.61
N ALA A 350 1.36 -10.13 1.38
CA ALA A 350 2.50 -10.85 0.85
C ALA A 350 2.93 -12.05 1.73
N GLY A 351 2.93 -11.88 3.06
CA GLY A 351 3.35 -12.90 4.01
C GLY A 351 2.33 -14.01 4.29
N ARG A 352 1.06 -13.86 3.89
CA ARG A 352 -0.02 -14.83 4.16
C ARG A 352 -0.52 -15.61 2.96
N THR A 353 -0.17 -15.20 1.74
CA THR A 353 -0.59 -15.88 0.52
C THR A 353 0.26 -17.13 0.24
N GLU A 354 -0.40 -18.18 -0.25
CA GLU A 354 0.24 -19.38 -0.80
C GLU A 354 0.64 -19.19 -2.28
N ASP A 355 -0.03 -18.28 -3.00
CA ASP A 355 0.29 -17.97 -4.40
C ASP A 355 1.56 -17.11 -4.49
N SER A 356 2.60 -17.65 -5.13
CA SER A 356 3.91 -17.01 -5.34
C SER A 356 3.83 -15.69 -6.12
N PHE A 357 2.96 -15.59 -7.13
CA PHE A 357 2.79 -14.35 -7.89
C PHE A 357 2.18 -13.26 -6.99
N VAL A 358 1.14 -13.62 -6.23
CA VAL A 358 0.52 -12.70 -5.26
C VAL A 358 1.55 -12.25 -4.21
N ARG A 359 2.43 -13.14 -3.74
CA ARG A 359 3.49 -12.83 -2.77
C ARG A 359 4.43 -11.76 -3.31
N PHE A 360 5.01 -11.99 -4.48
CA PHE A 360 5.98 -11.07 -5.09
C PHE A 360 5.34 -9.76 -5.53
N ALA A 361 4.13 -9.81 -6.12
CA ALA A 361 3.44 -8.61 -6.58
C ALA A 361 2.96 -7.74 -5.40
N ALA A 362 2.38 -8.33 -4.35
CA ALA A 362 2.00 -7.60 -3.14
C ALA A 362 3.22 -6.97 -2.46
N GLY A 363 4.31 -7.72 -2.32
CA GLY A 363 5.57 -7.19 -1.78
C GLY A 363 6.14 -6.06 -2.61
N GLY A 364 6.23 -6.22 -3.94
CA GLY A 364 6.76 -5.22 -4.86
C GLY A 364 5.95 -3.91 -4.85
N VAL A 365 4.61 -3.97 -4.87
CA VAL A 365 3.76 -2.76 -4.71
C VAL A 365 3.96 -2.13 -3.34
N THR A 366 4.10 -2.94 -2.30
CA THR A 366 4.32 -2.42 -0.95
C THR A 366 5.65 -1.70 -0.85
N THR A 367 6.74 -2.31 -1.33
CA THR A 367 8.08 -1.69 -1.41
C THR A 367 8.06 -0.42 -2.24
N TRP A 368 7.37 -0.39 -3.38
CA TRP A 368 7.22 0.83 -4.19
C TRP A 368 6.62 1.96 -3.36
N ILE A 369 5.41 1.77 -2.82
CA ILE A 369 4.68 2.83 -2.13
C ILE A 369 5.43 3.29 -0.87
N THR A 370 5.97 2.37 -0.07
CA THR A 370 6.68 2.74 1.16
C THR A 370 8.04 3.37 0.88
N ALA A 371 8.83 2.87 -0.07
CA ALA A 371 10.12 3.46 -0.41
C ALA A 371 9.94 4.86 -1.03
N GLN A 372 8.98 5.05 -1.94
CA GLN A 372 8.70 6.37 -2.53
C GLN A 372 8.22 7.37 -1.45
N ALA A 373 7.39 6.92 -0.49
CA ALA A 373 6.99 7.78 0.63
C ALA A 373 8.16 8.14 1.58
N VAL A 374 9.02 7.18 1.91
CA VAL A 374 10.21 7.43 2.74
C VAL A 374 11.22 8.35 2.04
N ILE A 375 11.42 8.19 0.73
CA ILE A 375 12.32 9.05 -0.06
C ILE A 375 11.77 10.48 -0.12
N ASN A 376 10.49 10.67 -0.44
CA ASN A 376 9.88 12.01 -0.49
C ASN A 376 9.88 12.70 0.88
N ILE A 377 9.36 12.04 1.93
CA ILE A 377 9.29 12.63 3.27
C ILE A 377 10.69 12.85 3.85
N GLY A 378 11.62 11.92 3.63
CA GLY A 378 13.02 12.08 4.03
C GLY A 378 13.70 13.27 3.37
N ALA A 379 13.39 13.55 2.09
CA ALA A 379 13.90 14.74 1.41
C ALA A 379 13.32 16.05 1.97
N VAL A 380 12.01 16.07 2.24
CA VAL A 380 11.34 17.25 2.85
C VAL A 380 11.84 17.52 4.29
N LEU A 381 12.23 16.47 5.02
CA LEU A 381 12.86 16.58 6.35
C LEU A 381 14.38 16.88 6.31
N GLY A 382 14.98 17.06 5.14
CA GLY A 382 16.42 17.31 4.99
C GLY A 382 17.31 16.10 5.35
N LEU A 383 16.75 14.89 5.43
CA LEU A 383 17.46 13.63 5.74
C LEU A 383 17.97 12.90 4.49
N LEU A 384 17.46 13.24 3.31
CA LEU A 384 17.80 12.68 2.00
C LEU A 384 17.91 13.80 0.96
N PRO A 385 18.63 13.61 -0.16
CA PRO A 385 18.66 14.60 -1.23
C PRO A 385 17.29 14.72 -1.91
N ILE A 386 16.96 15.90 -2.41
CA ILE A 386 15.68 16.18 -3.09
C ILE A 386 15.60 15.42 -4.42
N ALA A 387 15.01 14.22 -4.38
CA ALA A 387 14.96 13.29 -5.50
C ALA A 387 13.99 13.69 -6.63
N GLY A 388 13.11 14.67 -6.41
CA GLY A 388 12.14 15.13 -7.41
C GLY A 388 11.05 14.11 -7.73
N VAL A 389 10.45 13.50 -6.70
CA VAL A 389 9.39 12.50 -6.87
C VAL A 389 8.19 12.77 -5.95
N PRO A 390 6.95 12.74 -6.48
CA PRO A 390 5.73 12.95 -5.70
C PRO A 390 5.50 11.89 -4.61
N LEU A 391 4.85 12.30 -3.52
CA LEU A 391 4.33 11.43 -2.46
C LEU A 391 3.15 10.59 -3.01
N PRO A 392 3.19 9.24 -2.95
CA PRO A 392 2.21 8.39 -3.64
C PRO A 392 0.77 8.65 -3.18
N LEU A 393 -0.18 8.70 -4.12
CA LEU A 393 -1.60 9.04 -3.88
C LEU A 393 -1.89 10.45 -3.33
N PHE A 394 -0.89 11.19 -2.86
CA PHE A 394 -1.08 12.43 -2.09
C PHE A 394 -0.68 13.68 -2.87
N SER A 395 0.50 13.70 -3.49
CA SER A 395 1.00 14.82 -4.29
C SER A 395 0.25 15.02 -5.61
N TYR A 396 0.31 16.24 -6.15
CA TYR A 396 -0.08 16.51 -7.53
C TYR A 396 0.79 15.68 -8.49
N GLY A 397 0.15 14.99 -9.43
CA GLY A 397 0.85 14.08 -10.34
C GLY A 397 -0.09 13.08 -11.00
N GLY A 398 -0.95 13.55 -11.90
CA GLY A 398 -1.98 12.71 -12.53
C GLY A 398 -1.44 11.41 -13.16
N SER A 399 -0.29 11.47 -13.86
CA SER A 399 0.33 10.28 -14.46
C SER A 399 0.88 9.28 -13.43
N ALA A 400 1.28 9.73 -12.24
CA ALA A 400 1.76 8.86 -11.16
C ALA A 400 0.59 8.24 -10.38
N LEU A 401 -0.50 8.99 -10.25
CA LEU A 401 -1.71 8.58 -9.53
C LEU A 401 -2.37 7.34 -10.18
N LEU A 402 -2.46 7.30 -11.52
CA LEU A 402 -3.11 6.20 -12.25
C LEU A 402 -2.51 4.80 -11.97
N PRO A 403 -1.20 4.54 -12.21
CA PRO A 403 -0.61 3.23 -11.94
C PRO A 403 -0.55 2.92 -10.44
N THR A 404 -0.41 3.93 -9.56
CA THR A 404 -0.45 3.73 -8.11
C THR A 404 -1.84 3.28 -7.65
N MET A 405 -2.92 3.91 -8.12
CA MET A 405 -4.29 3.50 -7.80
C MET A 405 -4.64 2.12 -8.39
N PHE A 406 -4.15 1.78 -9.58
CA PHE A 406 -4.24 0.41 -10.11
C PHE A 406 -3.53 -0.60 -9.20
N ALA A 407 -2.32 -0.28 -8.75
CA ALA A 407 -1.52 -1.13 -7.85
C ALA A 407 -2.20 -1.34 -6.48
N VAL A 408 -2.83 -0.30 -5.92
CA VAL A 408 -3.70 -0.41 -4.74
C VAL A 408 -4.90 -1.31 -5.04
N GLY A 409 -5.55 -1.16 -6.19
CA GLY A 409 -6.65 -2.04 -6.60
C GLY A 409 -6.24 -3.52 -6.67
N LEU A 410 -5.03 -3.79 -7.16
CA LEU A 410 -4.42 -5.11 -7.17
C LEU A 410 -4.13 -5.63 -5.74
N LEU A 411 -3.61 -4.80 -4.82
CA LEU A 411 -3.49 -5.17 -3.40
C LEU A 411 -4.86 -5.49 -2.77
N ILE A 412 -5.91 -4.74 -3.11
CA ILE A 412 -7.28 -4.99 -2.66
C ILE A 412 -7.81 -6.31 -3.22
N ALA A 413 -7.56 -6.64 -4.49
CA ALA A 413 -7.92 -7.93 -5.07
C ALA A 413 -7.25 -9.09 -4.29
N PHE A 414 -5.95 -8.99 -4.05
CA PHE A 414 -5.18 -9.99 -3.31
C PHE A 414 -5.65 -10.16 -1.87
N ALA A 415 -5.93 -9.07 -1.15
CA ALA A 415 -6.49 -9.10 0.20
C ALA A 415 -7.89 -9.73 0.26
N ARG A 416 -8.66 -9.69 -0.84
CA ARG A 416 -9.94 -10.41 -0.96
C ARG A 416 -9.77 -11.89 -1.29
N GLU A 417 -8.62 -12.31 -1.80
CA GLU A 417 -8.34 -13.70 -2.20
C GLU A 417 -7.87 -14.58 -1.03
N GLU A 418 -7.36 -14.00 0.06
CA GLU A 418 -6.97 -14.70 1.31
C GLU A 418 -8.12 -15.64 1.76
N PRO A 419 -7.91 -16.96 1.95
CA PRO A 419 -9.01 -17.91 2.13
C PRO A 419 -9.96 -17.56 3.29
N ALA A 420 -9.41 -17.08 4.40
CA ALA A 420 -10.18 -16.61 5.54
C ALA A 420 -10.95 -15.31 5.26
N ALA A 421 -10.45 -14.44 4.36
CA ALA A 421 -11.14 -13.22 3.94
C ALA A 421 -12.29 -13.56 2.98
N ARG A 422 -12.07 -14.47 2.02
CA ARG A 422 -13.12 -15.04 1.16
C ARG A 422 -14.25 -15.62 2.00
N ALA A 423 -13.94 -16.47 2.99
CA ALA A 423 -14.93 -17.06 3.88
C ALA A 423 -15.73 -15.99 4.68
N ALA A 424 -15.05 -14.99 5.23
CA ALA A 424 -15.69 -13.90 5.98
C ALA A 424 -16.55 -12.97 5.10
N LEU A 425 -16.17 -12.72 3.85
CA LEU A 425 -16.97 -11.97 2.89
C LEU A 425 -18.17 -12.78 2.38
N ALA A 426 -18.01 -14.08 2.13
CA ALA A 426 -19.09 -14.96 1.70
C ALA A 426 -20.20 -15.09 2.77
N MET A 427 -19.82 -15.13 4.06
CA MET A 427 -20.79 -15.09 5.17
C MET A 427 -21.50 -13.73 5.35
N ARG A 428 -20.96 -12.66 4.76
CA ARG A 428 -21.52 -11.29 4.82
C ARG A 428 -22.36 -10.91 3.60
N GLN A 429 -22.27 -11.64 2.50
CA GLN A 429 -23.27 -11.48 1.46
C GLN A 429 -24.62 -11.88 2.07
N PRO A 430 -25.64 -11.00 2.07
CA PRO A 430 -26.98 -11.46 2.36
C PRO A 430 -27.27 -12.60 1.38
N LYS A 431 -27.92 -13.67 1.85
CA LYS A 431 -28.57 -14.59 0.93
C LYS A 431 -29.69 -13.79 0.27
N THR A 432 -29.37 -13.08 -0.82
CA THR A 432 -30.36 -12.53 -1.75
C THR A 432 -31.13 -13.72 -2.28
N GLY A 433 -32.24 -13.98 -1.59
CA GLY A 433 -33.03 -15.18 -1.68
C GLY A 433 -33.86 -15.25 -2.94
N TRP A 434 -33.27 -14.93 -4.10
CA TRP A 434 -33.78 -15.42 -5.36
C TRP A 434 -33.44 -16.91 -5.47
N ARG A 435 -34.21 -17.71 -4.71
CA ARG A 435 -34.45 -19.10 -5.05
C ARG A 435 -34.87 -19.10 -6.52
N ARG A 436 -34.05 -19.71 -7.38
CA ARG A 436 -34.52 -20.19 -8.69
C ARG A 436 -35.50 -21.35 -8.46
N THR A 437 -36.72 -21.01 -8.06
CA THR A 437 -37.89 -21.89 -8.13
C THR A 437 -38.38 -21.91 -9.58
N GLY A 438 -38.33 -23.09 -10.20
CA GLY A 438 -38.66 -23.26 -11.62
C GLY A 438 -37.39 -23.34 -12.50
N VAL A 439 -37.15 -24.40 -13.28
CA VAL A 439 -37.87 -25.68 -13.40
C VAL A 439 -36.83 -26.80 -13.43
N ARG A 440 -36.95 -27.78 -12.53
CA ARG A 440 -36.11 -28.99 -12.59
C ARG A 440 -36.69 -29.91 -13.66
N TRP A 441 -36.28 -29.71 -14.92
CA TRP A 441 -36.72 -30.57 -16.02
C TRP A 441 -36.30 -32.01 -15.71
N LYS A 442 -37.26 -32.84 -15.30
CA LYS A 442 -37.04 -34.27 -15.09
C LYS A 442 -36.80 -34.89 -16.46
N SER A 443 -35.54 -35.02 -16.86
CA SER A 443 -35.18 -35.87 -17.97
C SER A 443 -35.65 -37.29 -17.64
N MET A 444 -36.68 -37.73 -18.37
CA MET A 444 -37.35 -39.00 -18.13
C MET A 444 -36.46 -40.12 -18.66
N ARG A 445 -35.38 -40.46 -17.92
CA ARG A 445 -34.57 -41.65 -18.19
C ARG A 445 -35.47 -42.88 -18.07
N ARG A 446 -35.97 -43.36 -19.21
CA ARG A 446 -36.63 -44.67 -19.33
C ARG A 446 -35.69 -45.72 -18.72
N ARG A 447 -36.11 -46.30 -17.61
CA ARG A 447 -35.52 -47.54 -17.07
C ARG A 447 -35.88 -48.67 -18.03
N VAL A 448 -34.97 -48.99 -18.95
CA VAL A 448 -34.98 -50.32 -19.58
C VAL A 448 -34.48 -51.30 -18.53
N LYS A 449 -35.23 -52.40 -18.32
CA LYS A 449 -34.95 -53.44 -17.32
C LYS A 449 -35.21 -54.80 -17.98
N LYS A 450 -34.35 -55.79 -17.67
CA LYS A 450 -34.21 -57.17 -18.23
C LYS A 450 -33.08 -57.25 -19.27
N ARG A 451 -32.25 -58.32 -19.29
CA ARG A 451 -32.09 -59.47 -18.36
C ARG A 451 -30.65 -60.03 -18.52
N PRO A 452 -30.08 -60.75 -17.54
CA PRO A 452 -28.84 -61.49 -17.73
C PRO A 452 -29.11 -62.88 -18.36
N SER A 453 -28.21 -63.26 -19.26
CA SER A 453 -27.93 -64.59 -19.81
C SER A 453 -26.52 -64.41 -20.42
N GLY A 454 -25.48 -65.17 -20.10
CA GLY A 454 -25.43 -66.61 -19.84
C GLY A 454 -24.62 -67.20 -20.99
N GLU A 455 -23.48 -67.82 -20.68
CA GLU A 455 -22.58 -68.71 -21.47
C GLU A 455 -22.69 -68.68 -23.02
N ARG A 456 -21.61 -68.56 -23.79
CA ARG A 456 -20.27 -69.17 -23.64
C ARG A 456 -19.17 -68.25 -24.20
#